data_AF-A0A3A9F0X0-F1
#
_entry.id   AF-A0A3A9F0X0-F1
#
_cell.length_a   1.000
_cell.length_b   1.000
_cell.length_c   1.000
_cell.angle_alpha   90.00
_cell.angle_beta   90.00
_cell.angle_gamma   90.00
#
_symmetry.space_group_name_H-M   'P 1'
#
loop_
_entity.id
_entity.type
_entity.pdbx_description
1 polymer ?
#
loop_
_entity_poly.entity_id
_entity_poly.type
_entity_poly.pdbx_seq_one_letter_code
_entity_poly.pdbx_strand_id
1 'polypeptide(L)'
;MDNEKNTNTQDTDKNIEKSAKEASKLLELIRELKKAGENFNTYTHLFAEPFTYEGKTHEKLTFDWTVLTGKDSLSIEVEMAKEGRIPINAAHSGAYLAGMAVSAGSVNTSMESQISYWEAI
;
A
#
# COMPACT_ATOMS: atom_id res chain seq x y z
N MET A 1 -40.65 -21.20 -16.95
CA MET A 1 -40.06 -20.12 -17.78
C MET A 1 -38.67 -19.90 -17.24
N ASP A 2 -37.71 -20.59 -17.86
CA ASP A 2 -36.33 -20.68 -17.43
C ASP A 2 -35.59 -19.41 -17.87
N ASN A 3 -35.05 -18.66 -16.90
CA ASN A 3 -34.24 -17.49 -17.17
C ASN A 3 -32.76 -17.89 -17.11
N GLU A 4 -32.26 -18.44 -18.22
CA GLU A 4 -30.83 -18.66 -18.41
C GLU A 4 -30.11 -17.32 -18.48
N LYS A 5 -29.25 -17.04 -17.49
CA LYS A 5 -28.25 -15.97 -17.57
C LYS A 5 -27.27 -16.31 -18.69
N ASN A 6 -27.49 -15.77 -19.89
CA ASN A 6 -26.52 -15.79 -20.96
C ASN A 6 -25.36 -14.83 -20.60
N THR A 7 -24.39 -15.33 -19.84
CA THR A 7 -23.08 -14.69 -19.76
C THR A 7 -22.27 -15.16 -20.95
N ASN A 8 -22.22 -14.32 -21.99
CA ASN A 8 -21.45 -14.54 -23.20
C ASN A 8 -19.96 -14.73 -22.86
N THR A 9 -19.47 -15.97 -22.98
CA THR A 9 -18.08 -16.37 -22.70
C THR A 9 -17.06 -15.52 -23.49
N GLN A 10 -17.41 -15.03 -24.68
CA GLN A 10 -16.53 -14.18 -25.51
C GLN A 10 -16.19 -12.80 -24.91
N ASP A 11 -17.06 -12.23 -24.07
CA ASP A 11 -16.80 -10.94 -23.42
C ASP A 11 -15.82 -11.08 -22.24
N THR A 12 -15.87 -12.23 -21.56
CA THR A 12 -14.93 -12.60 -20.49
C THR A 12 -13.53 -12.84 -21.05
N ASP A 13 -13.40 -13.59 -22.15
CA ASP A 13 -12.11 -13.93 -22.76
C ASP A 13 -11.39 -12.71 -23.35
N LYS A 14 -12.14 -11.80 -24.01
CA LYS A 14 -11.58 -10.53 -24.51
C LYS A 14 -11.14 -9.59 -23.40
N ASN A 15 -11.85 -9.58 -22.27
CA ASN A 15 -11.49 -8.76 -21.11
C ASN A 15 -10.23 -9.30 -20.42
N ILE A 16 -10.10 -10.63 -20.31
CA ILE A 16 -8.90 -11.29 -19.79
C ILE A 16 -7.70 -11.04 -20.70
N GLU A 17 -7.86 -11.15 -22.02
CA GLU A 17 -6.76 -10.91 -22.97
C GLU A 17 -6.32 -9.44 -22.97
N LYS A 18 -7.26 -8.50 -22.86
CA LYS A 18 -6.97 -7.07 -22.74
C LYS A 18 -6.19 -6.76 -21.46
N SER A 19 -6.64 -7.27 -20.31
CA SER A 19 -5.97 -7.04 -19.03
C SER A 19 -4.60 -7.75 -18.95
N ALA A 20 -4.44 -8.91 -19.60
CA ALA A 20 -3.14 -9.57 -19.76
C ALA A 20 -2.16 -8.74 -20.62
N LYS A 21 -2.64 -8.13 -21.71
CA LYS A 21 -1.84 -7.23 -22.56
C LYS A 21 -1.44 -5.95 -21.82
N GLU A 22 -2.34 -5.36 -21.06
CA GLU A 22 -2.07 -4.19 -20.21
C GLU A 22 -1.03 -4.52 -19.12
N ALA A 23 -1.17 -5.65 -18.43
CA ALA A 23 -0.20 -6.11 -17.45
C ALA A 23 1.19 -6.36 -18.08
N SER A 24 1.23 -6.97 -19.26
CA SER A 24 2.48 -7.22 -19.99
C SER A 24 3.18 -5.91 -20.39
N LYS A 25 2.42 -4.93 -20.89
CA LYS A 25 2.95 -3.61 -21.25
C LYS A 25 3.46 -2.85 -20.01
N LEU A 26 2.75 -2.95 -18.89
CA LEU A 26 3.18 -2.37 -17.63
C LEU A 26 4.50 -3.00 -17.13
N LEU A 27 4.62 -4.33 -17.21
CA LEU A 27 5.84 -5.04 -16.84
C LEU A 27 7.05 -4.65 -17.71
N GLU A 28 6.83 -4.43 -19.01
CA GLU A 28 7.87 -3.95 -19.92
C GLU A 28 8.34 -2.55 -19.54
N LEU A 29 7.41 -1.62 -19.30
CA LEU A 29 7.73 -0.26 -18.85
C LEU A 29 8.49 -0.26 -17.51
N ILE A 30 8.05 -1.07 -16.54
CA ILE A 30 8.74 -1.18 -15.24
C ILE A 30 10.19 -1.68 -15.43
N ARG A 31 10.42 -2.62 -16.35
CA ARG A 31 11.78 -3.10 -16.65
C ARG A 31 12.63 -2.01 -17.30
N GLU A 32 12.07 -1.21 -18.20
CA GLU A 32 12.78 -0.08 -18.81
C GLU A 32 13.13 0.99 -17.79
N LEU A 33 12.19 1.38 -16.93
CA LEU A 33 12.42 2.34 -15.85
C LEU A 33 13.50 1.83 -14.88
N LYS A 34 13.45 0.54 -14.51
CA LYS A 34 14.48 -0.06 -13.66
C LYS A 34 15.86 -0.06 -14.31
N LYS A 35 15.94 -0.29 -15.64
CA LYS A 35 17.20 -0.17 -16.40
C LYS A 35 17.69 1.28 -16.47
N ALA A 36 16.77 2.25 -16.51
CA ALA A 36 17.07 3.68 -16.46
C ALA A 36 17.50 4.17 -15.06
N GLY A 37 17.50 3.28 -14.05
CA GLY A 37 17.95 3.59 -12.70
C GLY A 37 16.83 4.04 -11.75
N GLU A 38 15.56 3.97 -12.18
CA GLU A 38 14.43 4.25 -11.29
C GLU A 38 14.34 3.22 -10.17
N ASN A 39 14.16 3.72 -8.95
CA ASN A 39 14.09 2.91 -7.75
C ASN A 39 12.66 2.90 -7.22
N PHE A 40 11.96 1.78 -7.43
CA PHE A 40 10.61 1.55 -6.91
C PHE A 40 10.61 0.94 -5.50
N ASN A 41 11.77 0.53 -5.00
CA ASN A 41 11.91 -0.13 -3.72
C ASN A 41 11.86 0.86 -2.55
N THR A 42 12.31 2.09 -2.78
CA THR A 42 12.38 3.11 -1.73
C THR A 42 11.82 4.43 -2.20
N TYR A 43 11.05 5.12 -1.36
CA TYR A 43 10.57 6.47 -1.62
C TYR A 43 11.05 7.41 -0.51
N THR A 44 11.68 8.53 -0.87
CA THR A 44 12.05 9.56 0.11
C THR A 44 11.26 10.83 -0.15
N HIS A 45 10.45 11.21 0.83
CA HIS A 45 9.74 12.48 0.84
C HIS A 45 10.59 13.53 1.56
N LEU A 46 10.83 14.67 0.93
CA LEU A 46 11.45 15.84 1.55
C LEU A 46 10.32 16.75 2.02
N PHE A 47 10.32 17.09 3.31
CA PHE A 47 9.34 18.01 3.84
C PHE A 47 9.66 19.43 3.37
N ALA A 48 8.66 20.15 2.86
CA ALA A 48 8.82 21.55 2.47
C ALA A 48 9.20 22.43 3.68
N GLU A 49 8.61 22.12 4.83
CA GLU A 49 8.94 22.72 6.12
C GLU A 49 9.35 21.60 7.08
N PRO A 50 10.63 21.54 7.52
CA PRO A 50 11.06 20.60 8.53
C PRO A 50 10.28 20.80 9.83
N PHE A 51 9.84 19.71 10.45
CA PHE A 51 9.13 19.78 11.73
C PHE A 51 9.95 19.10 12.84
N THR A 52 9.73 19.51 14.08
CA THR A 52 10.35 18.89 15.26
C THR A 52 9.35 17.96 15.93
N TYR A 53 9.74 16.71 16.13
CA TYR A 53 8.97 15.71 16.85
C TYR A 53 9.89 14.96 17.81
N GLU A 54 9.46 14.75 19.06
CA GLU A 54 10.26 14.09 20.11
C GLU A 54 11.69 14.65 20.27
N GLY A 55 11.85 15.97 20.09
CA GLY A 55 13.15 16.65 20.20
C GLY A 55 14.10 16.43 19.02
N LYS A 56 13.63 15.83 17.91
CA LYS A 56 14.39 15.65 16.67
C LYS A 56 13.74 16.44 15.54
N THR A 57 14.56 17.12 14.76
CA THR A 57 14.13 17.78 13.53
C THR A 57 14.11 16.77 12.39
N HIS A 58 12.96 16.63 11.75
CA HIS A 58 12.76 15.74 10.61
C HIS A 58 12.63 16.55 9.33
N GLU A 59 13.65 16.44 8.47
CA GLU A 59 13.68 17.10 7.15
C GLU A 59 13.21 16.17 6.02
N LYS A 60 13.33 14.86 6.24
CA LYS A 60 12.97 13.84 5.26
C LYS A 60 12.37 12.61 5.92
N LEU A 61 11.53 11.92 5.17
CA LEU A 61 10.97 10.62 5.53
C LEU A 61 11.25 9.63 4.40
N THR A 62 11.94 8.54 4.73
CA THR A 62 12.25 7.47 3.78
C THR A 62 11.44 6.24 4.09
N PHE A 63 10.73 5.75 3.07
CA PHE A 63 10.01 4.49 3.05
C PHE A 63 10.84 3.46 2.30
N ASP A 64 11.08 2.32 2.92
CA ASP A 64 11.65 1.14 2.29
C ASP A 64 10.56 0.08 2.17
N TRP A 65 10.11 -0.18 0.94
CA TRP A 65 9.07 -1.16 0.68
C TRP A 65 9.60 -2.59 0.66
N THR A 66 10.93 -2.79 0.65
CA THR A 66 11.54 -4.13 0.57
C THR A 66 11.56 -4.86 1.89
N VAL A 67 11.40 -4.13 3.01
CA VAL A 67 11.30 -4.74 4.34
C VAL A 67 9.91 -5.29 4.63
N LEU A 68 8.90 -4.90 3.82
CA LEU A 68 7.54 -5.34 4.03
C LEU A 68 7.37 -6.82 3.70
N THR A 69 6.70 -7.51 4.59
CA THR A 69 6.36 -8.92 4.46
C THR A 69 4.85 -9.11 4.52
N GLY A 70 4.36 -10.29 4.11
CA GLY A 70 2.95 -10.64 4.28
C GLY A 70 2.49 -10.62 5.75
N LYS A 71 3.42 -10.74 6.71
CA LYS A 71 3.12 -10.61 8.14
C LYS A 71 2.67 -9.20 8.49
N ASP A 72 3.26 -8.17 7.90
CA ASP A 72 2.91 -6.77 8.17
C ASP A 72 1.50 -6.48 7.67
N SER A 73 1.16 -6.96 6.48
CA SER A 73 -0.19 -6.91 5.92
C SER A 73 -1.22 -7.55 6.86
N LEU A 74 -0.98 -8.78 7.32
CA LEU A 74 -1.87 -9.48 8.25
C LEU A 74 -2.00 -8.76 9.59
N SER A 75 -0.89 -8.21 10.11
CA SER A 75 -0.91 -7.43 11.35
C SER A 75 -1.80 -6.21 11.23
N ILE A 76 -1.71 -5.49 10.10
CA ILE A 76 -2.55 -4.31 9.83
C ILE A 76 -4.02 -4.70 9.72
N GLU A 77 -4.35 -5.81 9.03
CA GLU A 77 -5.74 -6.29 8.94
C GLU A 77 -6.32 -6.67 10.29
N VAL A 78 -5.52 -7.27 11.18
CA VAL A 78 -5.92 -7.61 12.54
C VAL A 78 -6.20 -6.35 13.35
N GLU A 79 -5.34 -5.34 13.29
CA GLU A 79 -5.57 -4.06 13.99
C GLU A 79 -6.80 -3.33 13.44
N MET A 80 -6.96 -3.28 12.11
CA MET A 80 -8.15 -2.70 11.50
C MET A 80 -9.45 -3.42 11.92
N ALA A 81 -9.41 -4.76 12.01
CA ALA A 81 -10.56 -5.55 12.46
C ALA A 81 -10.92 -5.26 13.93
N LYS A 82 -9.94 -5.03 14.81
CA LYS A 82 -10.17 -4.60 16.19
C LYS A 82 -10.86 -3.24 16.28
N GLU A 83 -10.52 -2.32 15.37
CA GLU A 83 -11.18 -1.01 15.24
C GLU A 83 -12.57 -1.08 14.58
N GLY A 84 -13.05 -2.27 14.22
CA GLY A 84 -14.33 -2.46 13.52
C GLY A 84 -14.29 -2.02 12.05
N ARG A 85 -13.10 -1.86 11.46
CA ARG A 85 -12.91 -1.46 10.06
C ARG A 85 -12.61 -2.70 9.20
N ILE A 86 -13.39 -2.89 8.15
CA ILE A 86 -13.16 -3.98 7.18
C ILE A 86 -12.33 -3.43 6.00
N PRO A 87 -11.19 -4.05 5.65
CA PRO A 87 -10.45 -3.66 4.46
C PRO A 87 -11.27 -4.00 3.21
N ILE A 88 -11.78 -2.97 2.53
CA ILE A 88 -12.64 -3.13 1.34
C ILE A 88 -11.80 -3.53 0.12
N ASN A 89 -10.55 -3.05 0.07
CA ASN A 89 -9.50 -3.40 -0.90
C ASN A 89 -8.18 -2.74 -0.45
N ALA A 90 -7.05 -3.43 -0.53
CA ALA A 90 -5.72 -2.88 -0.20
C ALA A 90 -5.38 -1.59 -0.97
N ALA A 91 -5.90 -1.42 -2.19
CA ALA A 91 -5.70 -0.24 -3.03
C ALA A 91 -6.53 0.98 -2.61
N HIS A 92 -7.58 0.80 -1.80
CA HIS A 92 -8.54 1.88 -1.46
C HIS A 92 -8.76 2.06 0.04
N SER A 93 -8.11 1.27 0.90
CA SER A 93 -8.20 1.42 2.35
C SER A 93 -7.11 2.35 2.85
N GLY A 94 -7.49 3.58 3.22
CA GLY A 94 -6.55 4.58 3.75
C GLY A 94 -5.85 4.12 5.02
N ALA A 95 -6.56 3.45 5.93
CA ALA A 95 -5.97 2.89 7.16
C ALA A 95 -4.95 1.79 6.85
N TYR A 96 -5.24 0.94 5.86
CA TYR A 96 -4.32 -0.11 5.43
C TYR A 96 -3.05 0.49 4.80
N LEU A 97 -3.20 1.47 3.91
CA LEU A 97 -2.08 2.16 3.27
C LEU A 97 -1.22 2.92 4.29
N ALA A 98 -1.84 3.55 5.28
CA ALA A 98 -1.13 4.21 6.38
C ALA A 98 -0.33 3.22 7.22
N GLY A 99 -0.92 2.06 7.57
CA GLY A 99 -0.22 0.99 8.28
C GLY A 99 0.99 0.47 7.49
N MET A 100 0.83 0.25 6.19
CA MET A 100 1.92 -0.19 5.31
C MET A 100 3.04 0.85 5.23
N ALA A 101 2.70 2.14 5.17
CA ALA A 101 3.66 3.23 5.17
C ALA A 101 4.41 3.35 6.51
N VAL A 102 3.75 3.11 7.64
CA VAL A 102 4.40 3.07 8.96
C VAL A 102 5.38 1.89 9.04
N SER A 103 4.96 0.69 8.61
CA SER A 103 5.84 -0.49 8.62
C SER A 103 7.04 -0.36 7.67
N ALA A 104 6.89 0.36 6.56
CA ALA A 104 7.98 0.66 5.62
C ALA A 104 8.83 1.87 6.05
N GLY A 105 8.34 2.68 6.98
CA GLY A 105 8.98 3.91 7.39
C GLY A 105 10.22 3.66 8.25
N SER A 106 11.27 4.42 7.99
CA SER A 106 12.53 4.39 8.77
C SER A 106 12.42 5.03 10.16
N VAL A 107 11.25 5.60 10.51
CA VAL A 107 10.87 5.86 11.90
C VAL A 107 10.43 4.54 12.52
N ASN A 108 11.42 3.82 13.05
CA ASN A 108 11.25 2.58 13.79
C ASN A 108 10.60 2.89 15.16
N THR A 109 9.35 3.33 15.14
CA THR A 109 8.51 3.49 16.32
C THR A 109 7.61 2.26 16.40
N SER A 110 7.89 1.40 17.38
CA SER A 110 7.06 0.27 17.80
C SER A 110 5.59 0.68 17.82
N MET A 111 4.71 -0.17 17.27
CA MET A 111 3.25 0.04 17.25
C MET A 111 2.64 0.29 18.64
N GLU A 112 3.37 -0.03 19.72
CA GLU A 112 2.96 0.23 21.11
C GLU A 112 2.72 1.72 21.43
N SER A 113 3.32 2.66 20.69
CA SER A 113 3.04 4.09 20.90
C SER A 113 1.71 4.58 20.32
N GLN A 114 1.03 3.81 19.46
CA GLN A 114 -0.22 4.28 18.82
C GLN A 114 -1.51 3.99 19.61
N ILE A 115 -1.50 3.12 20.61
CA ILE A 115 -2.71 2.89 21.42
C ILE A 115 -2.97 4.07 22.39
N SER A 116 -1.94 4.81 22.79
CA SER A 116 -2.08 5.94 23.73
C SER A 116 -2.66 7.22 23.07
N TYR A 117 -2.54 7.38 21.74
CA TYR A 117 -2.95 8.60 21.06
C TYR A 117 -4.46 8.70 20.74
N TRP A 118 -5.24 7.65 20.98
CA TRP A 118 -6.70 7.67 20.79
C TRP A 118 -7.52 7.83 22.09
N GLU A 119 -6.86 7.82 23.26
CA GLU A 119 -7.53 8.08 24.55
C GLU A 119 -7.30 9.52 25.08
N ALA A 120 -6.50 10.33 24.37
CA ALA A 120 -6.17 11.71 24.75
C ALA A 120 -6.89 12.80 23.95
N ILE A 121 -7.93 12.44 23.19
CA ILE A 121 -8.91 13.35 22.55
C ILE A 121 -10.30 12.92 23.01
#